data_AF-A0A327JLG8-F1
#
_entry.id   AF-A0A327JLG8-F1
#
_cell.length_a   1.000
_cell.length_b   1.000
_cell.length_c   1.000
_cell.angle_alpha   90.00
_cell.angle_beta   90.00
_cell.angle_gamma   90.00
#
_symmetry.space_group_name_H-M   'P 1'
#
loop_
_entity.id
_entity.type
_entity.pdbx_description
1 polymer ?
#
loop_
_entity_poly.entity_id
_entity_poly.type
_entity_poly.pdbx_seq_one_letter_code
_entity_poly.pdbx_strand_id
1 'polypeptide(L)'
;LSEGPITRLLAIYQSDMPEAVGPVRSAREYFIDLALGFDSILVHHGWSPGAKDRLLNGDADHINGMDHDGTLFWRADFREAPHNSYTSYKNV
;
A
#
# COMPACT_ATOMS: atom_id res chain seq x y z
N LEU A 1 9.24 -2.34 12.88
CA LEU A 1 7.92 -2.30 13.55
C LEU A 1 7.14 -1.11 13.02
N SER A 2 5.89 -1.30 12.61
CA SER A 2 5.08 -0.25 11.99
C SER A 2 4.22 0.50 13.01
N GLU A 3 3.40 -0.16 13.81
CA GLU A 3 2.58 0.50 14.82
C GLU A 3 2.77 -0.25 16.14
N GLY A 4 3.66 0.25 17.00
CA GLY A 4 4.04 -0.45 18.23
C GLY A 4 4.52 -1.88 17.94
N PRO A 5 3.98 -2.93 18.59
CA PRO A 5 4.39 -4.31 18.38
C PRO A 5 3.82 -4.98 17.11
N ILE A 6 3.01 -4.28 16.32
CA ILE A 6 2.30 -4.87 15.18
C ILE A 6 3.17 -4.87 13.92
N THR A 7 3.35 -6.06 13.35
CA THR A 7 4.03 -6.27 12.06
C THR A 7 3.11 -5.98 10.88
N ARG A 8 3.70 -5.59 9.76
CA ARG A 8 3.02 -5.34 8.49
C ARG A 8 3.79 -6.07 7.38
N LEU A 9 3.09 -6.54 6.37
CA LEU A 9 3.66 -7.28 5.25
C LEU A 9 3.85 -6.36 4.04
N LEU A 10 4.86 -6.66 3.24
CA LEU A 10 4.97 -6.22 1.85
C LEU A 10 4.84 -7.47 0.99
N ALA A 11 3.77 -7.56 0.20
CA ALA A 11 3.57 -8.64 -0.75
C ALA A 11 3.94 -8.13 -2.15
N ILE A 12 4.83 -8.87 -2.83
CA ILE A 12 5.29 -8.55 -4.18
C ILE A 12 4.69 -9.57 -5.13
N TYR A 13 3.96 -9.08 -6.12
CA TYR A 13 3.29 -9.87 -7.15
C TYR A 13 3.98 -9.61 -8.49
N GLN A 14 4.35 -10.67 -9.21
CA GLN A 14 5.03 -10.55 -10.51
C GLN A 14 4.52 -11.58 -11.53
N SER A 15 4.47 -12.87 -11.18
CA SER A 15 3.96 -13.93 -12.07
C SER A 15 2.44 -14.08 -12.02
N ASP A 16 1.85 -13.86 -10.83
CA ASP A 16 0.44 -14.12 -10.55
C ASP A 16 -0.18 -12.89 -9.90
N MET A 17 -1.25 -12.38 -10.52
CA MET A 17 -1.88 -11.13 -10.11
C MET A 17 -3.16 -11.38 -9.30
N PRO A 18 -3.33 -10.71 -8.16
CA PRO A 18 -4.47 -10.94 -7.29
C PRO A 18 -5.75 -10.25 -7.78
N GLU A 19 -6.88 -10.95 -7.70
CA GLU A 19 -8.21 -10.37 -7.90
C GLU A 19 -8.59 -9.38 -6.79
N ALA A 20 -8.07 -9.59 -5.58
CA ALA A 20 -8.21 -8.66 -4.46
C ALA A 20 -6.95 -8.71 -3.58
N VAL A 21 -6.49 -7.56 -3.13
CA VAL A 21 -5.33 -7.40 -2.24
C VAL A 21 -5.69 -6.45 -1.09
N GLY A 22 -5.36 -6.87 0.12
CA GLY A 22 -5.55 -6.08 1.32
C GLY A 22 -5.76 -6.91 2.59
N PRO A 23 -6.09 -6.27 3.72
CA PRO A 23 -6.36 -4.84 3.82
C PRO A 23 -5.09 -4.01 3.60
N VAL A 24 -5.17 -3.01 2.73
CA VAL A 24 -4.04 -2.13 2.36
C VAL A 24 -3.75 -1.17 3.51
N ARG A 25 -2.47 -0.90 3.72
CA ARG A 25 -1.97 -0.19 4.90
C ARG A 25 -0.90 0.83 4.54
N SER A 26 -0.58 1.67 5.53
CA SER A 26 0.32 2.80 5.33
C SER A 26 1.75 2.35 5.02
N ALA A 27 2.36 3.02 4.05
CA ALA A 27 3.76 2.84 3.69
C ALA A 27 4.68 3.28 4.83
N ARG A 28 5.89 2.71 4.81
CA ARG A 28 7.03 3.04 5.67
C ARG A 28 8.28 3.09 4.81
N GLU A 29 9.28 3.82 5.29
CA GLU A 29 10.53 4.08 4.61
C GLU A 29 11.17 2.76 4.13
N TYR A 30 11.25 1.76 5.01
CA TYR A 30 11.81 0.45 4.68
C TYR A 30 10.98 -0.36 3.67
N PHE A 31 9.68 -0.09 3.52
CA PHE A 31 8.88 -0.70 2.45
C PHE A 31 9.17 -0.07 1.08
N ILE A 32 9.55 1.20 1.05
CA ILE A 32 10.01 1.87 -0.17
C ILE A 32 11.33 1.25 -0.62
N ASP A 33 12.27 1.06 0.31
CA ASP A 33 13.57 0.44 0.00
C ASP A 33 13.41 -0.98 -0.56
N LEU A 34 12.49 -1.76 0.02
CA LEU A 34 12.19 -3.11 -0.48
C LEU A 34 11.52 -3.08 -1.86
N ALA A 35 10.58 -2.16 -2.10
CA ALA A 35 9.92 -2.01 -3.40
C ALA A 35 10.89 -1.59 -4.51
N LEU A 36 11.83 -0.69 -4.20
CA LEU A 36 12.89 -0.27 -5.12
C LEU A 36 13.79 -1.41 -5.55
N GLY A 37 14.02 -2.40 -4.67
CA GLY A 37 14.78 -3.60 -5.01
C GLY A 37 14.21 -4.42 -6.18
N PHE A 38 12.93 -4.20 -6.53
CA PHE A 38 12.24 -4.88 -7.62
C PHE A 38 11.71 -3.93 -8.70
N ASP A 39 12.02 -2.63 -8.63
CA ASP A 39 11.45 -1.60 -9.50
C ASP A 39 9.91 -1.68 -9.57
N SER A 40 9.29 -1.95 -8.42
CA SER A 40 7.84 -2.19 -8.33
C SER A 40 7.05 -0.92 -8.04
N ILE A 41 5.82 -0.85 -8.54
CA ILE A 41 4.85 0.17 -8.12
C ILE A 41 4.37 -0.13 -6.68
N LEU A 42 4.60 0.79 -5.76
CA LEU A 42 4.23 0.64 -4.36
C LEU A 42 2.76 1.03 -4.12
N VAL A 43 1.91 0.04 -3.85
CA VAL A 43 0.49 0.27 -3.51
C VAL A 43 0.32 0.32 -1.99
N HIS A 44 -0.17 1.44 -1.46
CA HIS A 44 -0.31 1.66 -0.02
C HIS A 44 -1.54 2.53 0.31
N HIS A 45 -1.89 2.66 1.59
CA HIS A 45 -2.99 3.54 2.03
C HIS A 45 -2.54 4.33 3.28
N GLY A 46 -2.09 5.56 3.05
CA GLY A 46 -1.39 6.38 4.04
C GLY A 46 0.12 6.12 4.09
N TRP A 47 0.84 6.84 4.95
CA TRP A 47 2.30 6.78 5.08
C TRP A 47 2.78 7.33 6.44
N SER A 48 4.01 7.00 6.84
CA SER A 48 4.74 7.80 7.84
C SER A 48 5.21 9.14 7.24
N PRO A 49 5.58 10.15 8.06
CA PRO A 49 6.14 11.40 7.55
C PRO A 49 7.35 11.20 6.63
N GLY A 50 8.31 10.34 7.00
CA GLY A 50 9.48 10.07 6.16
C GLY A 50 9.13 9.33 4.87
N ALA A 51 8.18 8.39 4.91
CA ALA A 51 7.70 7.73 3.70
C ALA A 51 6.98 8.72 2.76
N LYS A 52 6.21 9.66 3.30
CA LYS A 52 5.57 10.73 2.52
C LYS A 52 6.62 11.55 1.79
N ASP A 53 7.62 12.06 2.50
CA ASP A 53 8.63 12.95 1.92
C ASP A 53 9.40 12.24 0.80
N ARG A 54 9.78 10.98 1.01
CA ARG A 54 10.46 10.16 0.00
C ARG A 54 9.61 9.93 -1.25
N LEU A 55 8.36 9.51 -1.09
CA LEU A 55 7.47 9.23 -2.22
C LEU A 55 7.12 10.48 -3.02
N LEU A 56 6.86 11.60 -2.34
CA LEU A 56 6.60 12.89 -3.01
C LEU A 56 7.84 13.46 -3.71
N ASN A 57 9.04 13.09 -3.28
CA ASN A 57 10.29 13.43 -3.97
C ASN A 57 10.62 12.48 -5.15
N GLY A 58 9.79 11.47 -5.41
CA GLY A 58 9.92 10.57 -6.55
C GLY A 58 10.84 9.37 -6.31
N ASP A 59 11.06 8.96 -5.06
CA ASP A 59 11.89 7.79 -4.76
C ASP A 59 11.36 6.50 -5.40
N ALA A 60 10.03 6.36 -5.55
CA ALA A 60 9.40 5.20 -6.17
C ALA A 60 8.03 5.58 -6.76
N ASP A 61 7.63 4.91 -7.85
CA ASP A 61 6.26 4.96 -8.33
C ASP A 61 5.33 4.37 -7.28
N HIS A 62 4.24 5.08 -6.96
CA HIS A 62 3.35 4.66 -5.90
C HIS A 62 1.89 5.03 -6.18
N ILE A 63 0.98 4.25 -5.61
CA ILE A 63 -0.44 4.51 -5.61
C ILE A 63 -0.90 4.54 -4.17
N ASN A 64 -1.44 5.69 -3.76
CA ASN A 64 -1.89 5.92 -2.40
C ASN A 64 -3.42 5.88 -2.32
N GLY A 65 -3.96 4.93 -1.58
CA GLY A 65 -5.39 4.75 -1.37
C GLY A 65 -6.07 5.94 -0.70
N MET A 66 -5.35 6.84 -0.04
CA MET A 66 -5.96 8.09 0.47
C MET A 66 -6.47 8.99 -0.67
N ASP A 67 -5.80 8.97 -1.82
CA ASP A 67 -6.15 9.79 -2.98
C ASP A 67 -7.21 9.12 -3.88
N HIS A 68 -7.47 7.82 -3.64
CA HIS A 68 -8.31 6.97 -4.48
C HIS A 68 -9.35 6.13 -3.71
N ASP A 69 -9.66 6.51 -2.47
CA ASP A 69 -10.68 5.82 -1.65
C ASP A 69 -12.08 6.00 -2.28
N GLY A 70 -12.74 4.89 -2.60
CA GLY A 70 -14.01 4.88 -3.32
C GLY A 70 -13.90 4.88 -4.85
N THR A 71 -12.69 4.90 -5.43
CA THR A 71 -12.47 4.77 -6.88
C THR A 71 -11.63 3.53 -7.20
N LEU A 72 -10.31 3.60 -7.02
CA LEU A 72 -9.42 2.45 -7.21
C LEU A 72 -9.43 1.52 -5.98
N PHE A 73 -9.75 2.07 -4.81
CA PHE A 73 -9.85 1.33 -3.55
C PHE A 73 -11.30 1.26 -3.09
N TRP A 74 -11.68 0.15 -2.45
CA TRP A 74 -12.99 -0.01 -1.85
C TRP A 74 -12.89 -0.38 -0.38
N ARG A 75 -14.03 -0.23 0.32
CA ARG A 75 -14.22 -0.58 1.72
C ARG A 75 -15.03 -1.87 1.82
N ALA A 76 -14.43 -2.90 2.41
CA ALA A 76 -15.14 -4.14 2.73
C ALA A 76 -16.16 -3.90 3.85
N ASP A 77 -17.36 -4.44 3.70
CA ASP A 77 -18.46 -4.33 4.67
C ASP A 77 -18.32 -5.30 5.86
N PHE A 78 -17.60 -6.40 5.67
CA PHE A 78 -17.34 -7.40 6.71
C PHE A 78 -16.19 -7.04 7.67
N ARG A 79 -15.57 -5.85 7.53
CA ARG A 79 -14.52 -5.35 8.43
C ARG A 79 -14.71 -3.87 8.73
N GLU A 80 -14.26 -3.48 9.93
CA GLU A 80 -14.27 -2.09 10.37
C GLU A 80 -13.07 -1.29 9.85
N ALA A 81 -13.29 0.01 9.69
CA ALA A 81 -12.20 0.93 9.43
C ALA A 81 -11.21 0.96 10.63
N PRO A 82 -9.90 1.05 10.39
CA PRO A 82 -9.28 1.20 9.07
C PRO A 82 -8.91 -0.15 8.41
N HIS A 83 -9.28 -1.31 8.96
CA HIS A 83 -8.86 -2.67 8.51
C HIS A 83 -9.66 -3.21 7.32
N ASN A 84 -10.31 -2.33 6.57
CA ASN A 84 -11.27 -2.68 5.53
C ASN A 84 -10.97 -2.06 4.15
N SER A 85 -9.81 -1.43 3.93
CA SER A 85 -9.44 -0.92 2.61
C SER A 85 -8.82 -2.02 1.75
N TYR A 86 -9.34 -2.24 0.54
CA TYR A 86 -8.82 -3.23 -0.42
C TYR A 86 -8.70 -2.59 -1.81
N THR A 87 -7.89 -3.21 -2.67
CA THR A 87 -7.80 -2.92 -4.11
C THR A 87 -7.60 -4.22 -4.91
N SER A 88 -7.45 -4.15 -6.23
CA SER A 88 -7.25 -5.29 -7.14
C SER A 88 -6.24 -4.94 -8.21
N TYR A 89 -5.59 -5.94 -8.82
CA TYR A 89 -4.69 -5.69 -9.96
C TYR A 89 -5.39 -4.97 -11.13
N LYS A 90 -6.69 -5.18 -11.33
CA LYS A 90 -7.43 -4.47 -12.38
C LYS A 90 -7.53 -2.97 -12.14
N ASN A 91 -7.41 -2.52 -10.89
CA ASN A 91 -7.55 -1.12 -10.51
C ASN A 91 -6.20 -0.38 -10.40
N VAL A 92 -5.07 -1.09 -10.39
CA VAL A 92 -3.74 -0.51 -10.14
C VAL A 92 -2.73 -0.87 -11.22
#